data_AF-A0A4R8RB23-F1
#
_entry.id   AF-A0A4R8RB23-F1
#
_cell.length_a   1.000
_cell.length_b   1.000
_cell.length_c   1.000
_cell.angle_alpha   90.00
_cell.angle_beta   90.00
_cell.angle_gamma   90.00
#
_symmetry.space_group_name_H-M   'P 1'
#
loop_
_entity.id
_entity.type
_entity.pdbx_description
1 polymer ?
#
loop_
_entity_poly.entity_id
_entity_poly.type
_entity_poly.pdbx_seq_one_letter_code
_entity_poly.pdbx_strand_id
1 'polypeptide(L)'
;MSYDVYFVRQHPPENFEDVSENEHPLKQSPDLRSRLTAEMNTLEVFEGSDGKWELTDSLTTVQVNYAPDGVGIGVSYGAATSDEFDTRVEHLKRLAKIIEEETGLTAWDPQADAVFSDVTLDQSRRAFGEFESVRDDVESEQSEQSEGPAEGSKDESNAEDSGSGMLREVGVLLLIALVLYCITQNFIARPYLIPSESMEPTLHGCRGCTGDRIMVDKVVFRLSDPEPGEVVVFKGPPEWNGNYKSIRSSNTAVRYVQNALSFIGVVPPDENDLVKRVIATGGQTVECRPNTGLTVNGKKLNEPYLDPETIGPNIDGCWGFPFGPITVPEGKLWMMGDNRTHSGDSRAHCQSRDRDAGLDVDIERKIYCTGDPNIGTVPVANVIGKARFIAWPPGRWGAVKTVNPQT
;
A
#
# COMPACT_ATOMS: atom_id res chain seq x y z
N MET A 1 7.72 -2.17 -10.81
CA MET A 1 8.75 -2.43 -11.83
C MET A 1 9.30 -1.06 -12.19
N SER A 2 10.55 -0.75 -11.84
CA SER A 2 11.14 0.56 -12.16
C SER A 2 11.79 0.52 -13.54
N TYR A 3 11.80 1.65 -14.24
CA TYR A 3 12.55 1.81 -15.50
C TYR A 3 13.27 3.15 -15.45
N ASP A 4 14.58 3.09 -15.25
CA ASP A 4 15.37 4.28 -15.00
C ASP A 4 15.93 4.85 -16.30
N VAL A 5 15.83 6.17 -16.47
CA VAL A 5 16.37 6.92 -17.62
C VAL A 5 17.27 8.04 -17.09
N TYR A 6 18.50 8.12 -17.57
CA TYR A 6 19.49 9.11 -17.11
C TYR A 6 19.68 10.22 -18.13
N PHE A 7 19.67 11.48 -17.74
CA PHE A 7 19.89 12.62 -18.61
C PHE A 7 21.33 13.12 -18.45
N VAL A 8 22.16 12.89 -19.47
CA VAL A 8 23.61 13.12 -19.42
C VAL A 8 24.07 13.98 -20.60
N ARG A 9 25.23 14.63 -20.50
CA ARG A 9 25.79 15.42 -21.62
C ARG A 9 26.52 14.59 -22.67
N GLN A 10 27.11 13.46 -22.28
CA GLN A 10 27.96 12.64 -23.17
C GLN A 10 27.83 11.12 -22.93
N HIS A 11 27.83 10.64 -21.67
CA HIS A 11 27.59 9.23 -21.26
C HIS A 11 27.45 9.15 -19.72
N PRO A 12 26.63 8.26 -19.13
CA PRO A 12 26.65 8.04 -17.68
C PRO A 12 27.97 7.38 -17.20
N PRO A 13 28.57 7.79 -16.06
CA PRO A 13 29.73 7.12 -15.47
C PRO A 13 29.37 5.72 -14.92
N GLU A 14 30.34 4.78 -14.90
CA GLU A 14 30.14 3.38 -14.48
C GLU A 14 29.62 3.20 -13.04
N ASN A 15 29.79 4.20 -12.16
CA ASN A 15 29.39 4.15 -10.76
C ASN A 15 28.51 5.36 -10.40
N PHE A 16 27.25 5.36 -10.85
CA PHE A 16 26.27 6.40 -10.51
C PHE A 16 25.74 6.16 -9.08
N GLU A 17 26.49 6.57 -8.06
CA GLU A 17 25.99 6.62 -6.68
C GLU A 17 25.28 7.96 -6.41
N ASP A 18 24.14 7.91 -5.71
CA ASP A 18 23.41 9.07 -5.19
C ASP A 18 24.33 9.86 -4.24
N VAL A 19 24.86 11.02 -4.67
CA VAL A 19 25.73 11.84 -3.81
C VAL A 19 25.37 13.33 -3.80
N SER A 20 25.16 13.78 -2.56
CA SER A 20 25.15 15.11 -1.91
C SER A 20 24.43 16.30 -2.54
N GLU A 21 23.52 16.83 -1.71
CA GLU A 21 22.91 18.16 -1.72
C GLU A 21 23.92 19.28 -1.98
N ASN A 22 23.81 19.94 -3.14
CA ASN A 22 23.47 21.36 -3.28
C ASN A 22 24.00 21.93 -4.60
N GLU A 23 23.14 22.75 -5.23
CA GLU A 23 23.31 23.51 -6.47
C GLU A 23 23.04 22.73 -7.78
N HIS A 24 21.82 22.88 -8.33
CA HIS A 24 21.51 22.34 -9.66
C HIS A 24 20.52 23.22 -10.47
N PRO A 25 20.73 23.41 -11.80
CA PRO A 25 19.94 24.27 -12.69
C PRO A 25 18.42 24.00 -12.72
N LEU A 26 17.98 22.81 -12.31
CA LEU A 26 16.57 22.41 -12.31
C LEU A 26 15.72 23.13 -11.25
N LYS A 27 16.33 23.58 -10.14
CA LYS A 27 15.64 24.40 -9.13
C LYS A 27 15.26 25.80 -9.64
N GLN A 28 15.82 26.25 -10.76
CA GLN A 28 15.68 27.62 -11.26
C GLN A 28 14.90 27.73 -12.58
N SER A 29 14.31 26.66 -13.12
CA SER A 29 13.44 26.72 -14.32
C SER A 29 11.95 26.66 -13.94
N PRO A 30 11.23 27.80 -13.91
CA PRO A 30 9.78 27.81 -13.70
C PRO A 30 9.02 27.11 -14.83
N ASP A 31 9.58 27.13 -16.05
CA ASP A 31 8.92 26.61 -17.25
C ASP A 31 8.90 25.08 -17.28
N LEU A 32 10.03 24.46 -16.93
CA LEU A 32 10.13 23.00 -16.85
C LEU A 32 9.13 22.41 -15.85
N ARG A 33 8.99 23.02 -14.65
CA ARG A 33 8.03 22.57 -13.65
C ARG A 33 6.61 22.61 -14.19
N SER A 34 6.24 23.71 -14.86
CA SER A 34 4.90 23.87 -15.45
C SER A 34 4.65 22.86 -16.58
N ARG A 35 5.64 22.63 -17.45
CA ARG A 35 5.54 21.69 -18.58
C ARG A 35 5.43 20.23 -18.14
N LEU A 36 6.22 19.81 -17.15
CA LEU A 36 6.14 18.47 -16.56
C LEU A 36 4.81 18.23 -15.83
N THR A 37 4.36 19.23 -15.07
CA THR A 37 3.07 19.21 -14.37
C THR A 37 1.90 19.07 -15.35
N ALA A 38 1.97 19.76 -16.50
CA ALA A 38 0.97 19.69 -17.56
C ALA A 38 0.99 18.34 -18.32
N GLU A 39 2.15 17.83 -18.70
CA GLU A 39 2.27 16.54 -19.41
C GLU A 39 1.77 15.37 -18.56
N MET A 40 2.02 15.42 -17.24
CA MET A 40 1.51 14.40 -16.33
C MET A 40 0.11 14.68 -15.78
N ASN A 41 -0.53 15.80 -16.17
CA ASN A 41 -1.86 16.19 -15.69
C ASN A 41 -1.99 16.17 -14.15
N THR A 42 -0.94 16.56 -13.43
CA THR A 42 -0.93 16.70 -11.97
C THR A 42 -1.03 18.19 -11.59
N LEU A 43 -1.46 18.50 -10.37
CA LEU A 43 -1.48 19.88 -9.84
C LEU A 43 -0.37 20.14 -8.82
N GLU A 44 0.34 19.09 -8.38
CA GLU A 44 1.33 19.19 -7.30
C GLU A 44 2.63 18.45 -7.68
N VAL A 45 3.73 19.19 -7.53
CA VAL A 45 5.10 18.64 -7.52
C VAL A 45 5.52 18.65 -6.06
N PHE A 46 5.75 17.46 -5.49
CA PHE A 46 6.24 17.34 -4.13
C PHE A 46 7.76 17.56 -4.14
N GLU A 47 8.21 18.56 -3.38
CA GLU A 47 9.63 18.77 -3.11
C GLU A 47 9.92 18.12 -1.76
N GLY A 48 10.69 17.02 -1.78
CA GLY A 48 11.16 16.36 -0.58
C GLY A 48 12.10 17.27 0.23
N SER A 49 12.33 16.95 1.50
CA SER A 49 13.28 17.69 2.34
C SER A 49 14.73 17.62 1.83
N ASP A 50 15.01 16.67 0.94
CA ASP A 50 16.26 16.47 0.19
C ASP A 50 16.32 17.26 -1.14
N GLY A 51 15.27 18.04 -1.44
CA GLY A 51 15.16 18.83 -2.66
C GLY A 51 14.82 18.03 -3.93
N LYS A 52 14.52 16.73 -3.82
CA LYS A 52 14.08 15.90 -4.95
C LYS A 52 12.66 16.27 -5.38
N TRP A 53 12.41 16.29 -6.69
CA TRP A 53 11.06 16.46 -7.22
C TRP A 53 10.43 15.10 -7.42
N GLU A 54 9.30 14.90 -6.75
CA GLU A 54 8.44 13.77 -6.99
C GLU A 54 7.16 14.25 -7.68
N LEU A 55 7.02 13.73 -8.89
CA LEU A 55 5.98 14.02 -9.84
C LEU A 55 5.18 12.71 -9.94
N THR A 56 3.99 12.67 -9.34
CA THR A 56 3.16 11.44 -9.31
C THR A 56 1.79 11.66 -9.92
N ASP A 57 1.42 10.83 -10.89
CA ASP A 57 0.02 10.66 -11.33
C ASP A 57 -0.54 9.30 -10.82
N SER A 58 -1.69 8.86 -11.33
CA SER A 58 -2.30 7.59 -10.89
C SER A 58 -1.53 6.33 -11.29
N LEU A 59 -0.54 6.41 -12.19
CA LEU A 59 0.12 5.29 -12.86
C LEU A 59 1.66 5.40 -12.92
N THR A 60 2.20 6.61 -12.81
CA THR A 60 3.60 6.97 -13.06
C THR A 60 4.12 7.84 -11.93
N THR A 61 5.26 7.44 -11.36
CA THR A 61 6.04 8.29 -10.47
C THR A 61 7.34 8.65 -11.17
N VAL A 62 7.51 9.92 -11.49
CA VAL A 62 8.77 10.51 -11.98
C VAL A 62 9.52 11.05 -10.76
N GLN A 63 10.64 10.41 -10.44
CA GLN A 63 11.59 10.89 -9.45
C GLN A 63 12.77 11.53 -10.17
N VAL A 64 12.93 12.83 -9.97
CA VAL A 64 14.08 13.56 -10.52
C VAL A 64 15.19 13.51 -9.47
N ASN A 65 16.19 12.66 -9.70
CA ASN A 65 17.44 12.60 -8.95
C ASN A 65 18.51 13.48 -9.62
N TYR A 66 19.46 14.00 -8.84
CA TYR A 66 20.46 14.95 -9.32
C TYR A 66 21.87 14.40 -9.11
N ALA A 67 22.76 14.61 -10.08
CA ALA A 67 24.17 14.25 -9.98
C ALA A 67 25.09 15.40 -10.45
N PRO A 68 26.39 15.39 -10.09
CA PRO A 68 27.32 16.48 -10.43
C PRO A 68 27.52 16.69 -11.94
N ASP A 69 27.43 15.62 -12.74
CA ASP A 69 27.72 15.63 -14.18
C ASP A 69 26.49 15.37 -15.07
N GLY A 70 25.28 15.37 -14.49
CA GLY A 70 24.03 15.11 -15.20
C GLY A 70 22.81 15.04 -14.28
N VAL A 71 21.63 14.84 -14.86
CA VAL A 71 20.35 14.70 -14.14
C VAL A 71 19.91 13.25 -14.28
N GLY A 72 19.72 12.51 -13.20
CA GLY A 72 19.16 11.16 -13.28
C GLY A 72 17.66 11.18 -13.04
N ILE A 73 16.81 10.84 -14.01
CA ILE A 73 15.36 10.82 -13.76
C ILE A 73 14.90 9.37 -13.69
N GLY A 74 14.81 8.85 -12.47
CA GLY A 74 14.22 7.55 -12.24
C GLY A 74 12.72 7.64 -12.46
N VAL A 75 12.18 6.94 -13.46
CA VAL A 75 10.73 6.85 -13.64
C VAL A 75 10.25 5.47 -13.20
N SER A 76 9.57 5.44 -12.06
CA SER A 76 9.06 4.22 -11.47
C SER A 76 7.59 4.00 -11.84
N TYR A 77 7.29 2.80 -12.35
CA TYR A 77 5.93 2.38 -12.66
C TYR A 77 5.44 1.29 -11.70
N GLY A 78 4.17 1.41 -11.29
CA GLY A 78 3.43 0.30 -10.66
C GLY A 78 3.22 -0.84 -11.66
N ALA A 79 3.14 -2.08 -11.17
CA ALA A 79 3.00 -3.29 -11.98
C ALA A 79 1.92 -3.13 -13.08
N ALA A 80 2.30 -3.45 -14.33
CA ALA A 80 1.46 -3.34 -15.52
C ALA A 80 1.26 -4.73 -16.15
N THR A 81 0.15 -4.93 -16.84
CA THR A 81 0.03 -6.02 -17.82
C THR A 81 0.89 -5.70 -19.05
N SER A 82 1.33 -6.71 -19.80
CA SER A 82 2.12 -6.53 -21.04
C SER A 82 1.51 -5.53 -22.02
N ASP A 83 0.19 -5.45 -22.05
CA ASP A 83 -0.57 -4.61 -22.99
C ASP A 83 -0.55 -3.12 -22.65
N GLU A 84 -0.23 -2.76 -21.39
CA GLU A 84 -0.13 -1.37 -20.94
C GLU A 84 1.29 -0.82 -21.11
N PHE A 85 2.25 -1.66 -21.52
CA PHE A 85 3.67 -1.36 -21.57
C PHE A 85 4.04 -0.33 -22.66
N ASP A 86 3.58 -0.54 -23.89
CA ASP A 86 3.95 0.30 -25.03
C ASP A 86 3.46 1.75 -24.83
N THR A 87 2.26 1.91 -24.28
CA THR A 87 1.69 3.22 -23.97
C THR A 87 2.52 3.97 -22.93
N ARG A 88 3.13 3.25 -21.98
CA ARG A 88 3.97 3.82 -20.91
C ARG A 88 5.35 4.21 -21.43
N VAL A 89 5.96 3.41 -22.29
CA VAL A 89 7.24 3.78 -22.95
C VAL A 89 7.05 5.02 -23.83
N GLU A 90 5.94 5.12 -24.55
CA GLU A 90 5.63 6.33 -25.33
C GLU A 90 5.38 7.57 -24.46
N HIS A 91 4.84 7.39 -23.24
CA HIS A 91 4.72 8.48 -22.28
C HIS A 91 6.08 8.92 -21.73
N LEU A 92 6.97 7.98 -21.42
CA LEU A 92 8.35 8.27 -21.04
C LEU A 92 9.09 9.08 -22.10
N LYS A 93 8.93 8.72 -23.37
CA LYS A 93 9.57 9.44 -24.48
C LYS A 93 9.12 10.91 -24.55
N ARG A 94 7.85 11.20 -24.25
CA ARG A 94 7.33 12.58 -24.20
C ARG A 94 7.91 13.36 -23.02
N LEU A 95 7.97 12.75 -21.83
CA LEU A 95 8.56 13.38 -20.65
C LEU A 95 10.06 13.64 -20.86
N ALA A 96 10.80 12.65 -21.36
CA ALA A 96 12.22 12.77 -21.65
C ALA A 96 12.50 13.92 -22.62
N LYS A 97 11.73 14.02 -23.71
CA LYS A 97 11.87 15.11 -24.67
C LYS A 97 11.68 16.50 -24.05
N ILE A 98 10.72 16.67 -23.14
CA ILE A 98 10.51 17.95 -22.42
C ILE A 98 11.77 18.32 -21.62
N ILE A 99 12.38 17.34 -20.96
CA ILE A 99 13.58 17.55 -20.16
C ILE A 99 14.79 17.85 -21.05
N GLU A 100 14.97 17.13 -22.15
CA GLU A 100 16.05 17.39 -23.13
C GLU A 100 15.95 18.80 -23.71
N GLU A 101 14.74 19.26 -24.08
CA GLU A 101 14.50 20.61 -24.63
C GLU A 101 14.83 21.72 -23.62
N GLU A 102 14.50 21.54 -22.35
CA GLU A 102 14.69 22.54 -21.30
C GLU A 102 16.12 22.57 -20.75
N THR A 103 16.81 21.42 -20.75
CA THR A 103 18.12 21.28 -20.09
C THR A 103 19.30 21.18 -21.07
N GLY A 104 19.04 20.82 -22.33
CA GLY A 104 20.07 20.50 -23.31
C GLY A 104 20.84 19.21 -23.00
N LEU A 105 20.34 18.39 -22.07
CA LEU A 105 20.87 17.06 -21.77
C LEU A 105 20.26 16.02 -22.71
N THR A 106 20.92 14.87 -22.83
CA THR A 106 20.46 13.74 -23.64
C THR A 106 19.97 12.62 -22.72
N ALA A 107 18.75 12.12 -22.95
CA ALA A 107 18.21 10.98 -22.25
C ALA A 107 18.96 9.70 -22.67
N TRP A 108 19.42 8.93 -21.71
CA TRP A 108 20.20 7.72 -21.85
C TRP A 108 19.52 6.58 -21.12
N ASP A 109 19.38 5.48 -21.81
CA ASP A 109 18.87 4.24 -21.27
C ASP A 109 20.04 3.38 -20.78
N PRO A 110 20.21 3.20 -19.47
CA PRO A 110 21.30 2.38 -18.93
C PRO A 110 21.13 0.89 -19.22
N GLN A 111 19.90 0.43 -19.48
CA GLN A 111 19.61 -0.97 -19.72
C GLN A 111 19.76 -1.34 -21.19
N ALA A 112 19.54 -0.38 -22.10
CA ALA A 112 19.78 -0.54 -23.54
C ALA A 112 21.16 -0.02 -24.00
N ASP A 113 21.91 0.65 -23.11
CA ASP A 113 23.18 1.32 -23.38
C ASP A 113 23.12 2.22 -24.63
N ALA A 114 22.06 3.03 -24.71
CA ALA A 114 21.75 3.85 -25.87
C ALA A 114 21.04 5.14 -25.49
N VAL A 115 21.02 6.11 -26.41
CA VAL A 115 20.18 7.31 -26.29
C VAL A 115 18.71 6.87 -26.29
N PHE A 116 17.95 7.29 -25.30
CA PHE A 116 16.60 6.82 -25.03
C PHE A 116 15.61 7.14 -26.18
N SER A 117 15.84 8.20 -26.95
CA SER A 117 15.07 8.49 -28.18
C SER A 117 15.22 7.42 -29.26
N ASP A 118 16.36 6.74 -29.28
CA ASP A 118 16.75 5.77 -30.30
C ASP A 118 16.41 4.33 -29.88
N VAL A 119 15.97 4.14 -28.63
CA VAL A 119 15.53 2.84 -28.10
C VAL A 119 14.19 2.45 -28.70
N THR A 120 14.20 1.30 -29.39
CA THR A 120 12.98 0.69 -29.94
C THR A 120 12.15 0.01 -28.84
N LEU A 121 10.82 -0.07 -29.03
CA LEU A 121 9.93 -0.75 -28.08
C LEU A 121 10.37 -2.19 -27.79
N ASP A 122 10.93 -2.88 -28.79
CA ASP A 122 11.46 -4.25 -28.66
C ASP A 122 12.76 -4.34 -27.84
N GLN A 123 13.59 -3.28 -27.84
CA GLN A 123 14.76 -3.18 -26.96
C GLN A 123 14.34 -2.91 -25.53
N SER A 124 13.39 -1.99 -25.32
CA SER A 124 12.79 -1.78 -24.00
C SER A 124 12.21 -3.11 -23.48
N ARG A 125 11.32 -3.79 -24.23
CA ARG A 125 10.72 -5.08 -23.83
C ARG A 125 11.76 -6.16 -23.45
N ARG A 126 12.90 -6.21 -24.14
CA ARG A 126 14.01 -7.14 -23.82
C ARG A 126 14.75 -6.79 -22.54
N ALA A 127 14.96 -5.50 -22.25
CA ALA A 127 15.50 -5.04 -20.96
C ALA A 127 14.60 -5.41 -19.77
N PHE A 128 13.28 -5.51 -19.99
CA PHE A 128 12.31 -6.03 -18.99
C PHE A 128 12.23 -7.57 -18.93
N GLY A 129 12.88 -8.29 -19.86
CA GLY A 129 12.47 -9.62 -20.32
C GLY A 129 13.39 -10.81 -19.98
N GLU A 130 14.20 -10.78 -18.93
CA GLU A 130 14.69 -12.04 -18.32
C GLU A 130 13.60 -12.64 -17.42
N PHE A 131 12.51 -13.07 -18.03
CA PHE A 131 11.68 -14.17 -17.54
C PHE A 131 11.03 -14.83 -18.75
N GLU A 132 11.80 -15.71 -19.38
CA GLU A 132 11.31 -16.58 -20.43
C GLU A 132 10.24 -17.50 -19.82
N SER A 133 9.12 -17.59 -20.52
CA SER A 133 7.94 -18.35 -20.17
C SER A 133 8.25 -19.83 -20.00
N VAL A 134 8.22 -20.34 -18.76
CA VAL A 134 7.97 -21.77 -18.53
C VAL A 134 6.47 -22.02 -18.71
N ARG A 135 6.06 -22.07 -19.97
CA ARG A 135 4.79 -22.63 -20.45
C ARG A 135 4.89 -22.72 -21.96
N ASP A 136 5.48 -23.82 -22.41
CA ASP A 136 5.09 -24.57 -23.61
C ASP A 136 5.98 -25.80 -23.61
N ASP A 137 5.41 -26.96 -23.23
CA ASP A 137 5.94 -28.31 -23.52
C ASP A 137 4.96 -29.38 -22.97
N VAL A 138 3.68 -29.31 -23.37
CA VAL A 138 2.80 -30.48 -23.42
C VAL A 138 1.78 -30.27 -24.52
N GLU A 139 2.16 -30.47 -25.78
CA GLU A 139 1.31 -31.05 -26.84
C GLU A 139 2.05 -31.01 -28.18
N SER A 140 2.88 -32.02 -28.44
CA SER A 140 2.93 -32.74 -29.73
C SER A 140 4.16 -33.63 -29.77
N GLU A 141 4.03 -34.89 -29.38
CA GLU A 141 4.83 -36.00 -29.94
C GLU A 141 4.23 -37.33 -29.44
N GLN A 142 3.14 -37.74 -30.10
CA GLN A 142 2.74 -39.13 -30.12
C GLN A 142 2.57 -39.57 -31.57
N SER A 143 3.61 -40.20 -32.10
CA SER A 143 3.48 -41.15 -33.21
C SER A 143 4.62 -42.17 -33.18
N GLU A 144 4.19 -43.44 -33.09
CA GLU A 144 4.90 -44.68 -33.50
C GLU A 144 5.99 -45.20 -32.53
N GLN A 145 5.89 -46.39 -31.91
CA GLN A 145 5.79 -47.71 -32.54
C GLN A 145 5.62 -48.86 -31.50
N SER A 146 4.86 -49.90 -31.89
CA SER A 146 5.03 -51.36 -31.58
C SER A 146 4.85 -51.85 -30.13
N GLU A 147 4.16 -52.93 -29.75
CA GLU A 147 3.54 -54.13 -30.37
C GLU A 147 2.64 -54.80 -29.28
N GLY A 148 1.63 -55.60 -29.67
CA GLY A 148 0.46 -56.04 -28.85
C GLY A 148 0.63 -57.11 -27.75
N PRO A 149 -0.38 -57.97 -27.41
CA PRO A 149 -1.67 -58.17 -28.10
C PRO A 149 -2.94 -58.37 -27.22
N ALA A 150 -4.08 -58.38 -27.93
CA ALA A 150 -5.25 -59.28 -27.80
C ALA A 150 -6.48 -58.91 -26.94
N GLU A 151 -7.59 -58.75 -27.69
CA GLU A 151 -8.95 -59.26 -27.47
C GLU A 151 -9.95 -58.50 -26.57
N GLY A 152 -11.12 -58.20 -27.15
CA GLY A 152 -12.37 -58.16 -26.38
C GLY A 152 -13.44 -57.14 -26.78
N SER A 153 -14.16 -57.42 -27.88
CA SER A 153 -15.53 -56.99 -28.23
C SER A 153 -15.94 -55.50 -28.17
N LYS A 154 -16.34 -55.02 -29.34
CA LYS A 154 -17.25 -53.89 -29.55
C LYS A 154 -18.63 -54.19 -28.96
N ASP A 155 -19.20 -53.24 -28.25
CA ASP A 155 -20.64 -52.97 -28.28
C ASP A 155 -20.87 -51.47 -28.06
N GLU A 156 -21.25 -50.78 -29.14
CA GLU A 156 -21.94 -49.49 -29.06
C GLU A 156 -23.40 -49.78 -28.74
N SER A 157 -23.90 -49.29 -27.60
CA SER A 157 -25.32 -48.98 -27.50
C SER A 157 -25.60 -47.87 -26.48
N ASN A 158 -26.34 -46.87 -26.99
CA ASN A 158 -27.21 -45.93 -26.31
C ASN A 158 -26.59 -44.89 -25.35
N ALA A 159 -26.52 -43.67 -25.89
CA ALA A 159 -26.70 -42.46 -25.12
C ALA A 159 -28.04 -42.53 -24.35
N GLU A 160 -27.96 -42.66 -23.03
CA GLU A 160 -29.03 -42.29 -22.11
C GLU A 160 -28.58 -41.11 -21.24
N ASP A 161 -29.43 -40.10 -21.26
CA ASP A 161 -29.37 -38.82 -20.57
C ASP A 161 -29.11 -38.95 -19.06
N SER A 162 -27.86 -38.74 -18.63
CA SER A 162 -27.48 -38.67 -17.21
C SER A 162 -26.51 -37.51 -16.87
N GLY A 163 -26.23 -36.62 -17.83
CA GLY A 163 -25.36 -35.45 -17.62
C GLY A 163 -26.01 -34.31 -16.83
N SER A 164 -27.35 -34.24 -16.81
CA SER A 164 -28.08 -33.16 -16.13
C SER A 164 -28.13 -33.33 -14.60
N GLY A 165 -28.14 -34.58 -14.11
CA GLY A 165 -28.08 -34.89 -12.68
C GLY A 165 -26.73 -34.55 -12.05
N MET A 166 -25.64 -34.97 -12.71
CA MET A 166 -24.28 -34.72 -12.24
C MET A 166 -23.91 -33.23 -12.26
N LEU A 167 -24.25 -32.50 -13.33
CA LEU A 167 -24.03 -31.05 -13.39
C LEU A 167 -24.89 -30.28 -12.38
N ARG A 168 -26.11 -30.74 -12.11
CA ARG A 168 -26.98 -30.16 -11.07
C ARG A 168 -26.40 -30.39 -9.68
N GLU A 169 -25.91 -31.59 -9.37
CA GLU A 169 -25.29 -31.90 -8.08
C GLU A 169 -24.01 -31.09 -7.86
N VAL A 170 -23.13 -31.01 -8.87
CA VAL A 170 -21.93 -30.17 -8.81
C VAL A 170 -22.31 -28.70 -8.64
N GLY A 171 -23.31 -28.20 -9.38
CA GLY A 171 -23.81 -26.84 -9.25
C GLY A 171 -24.36 -26.52 -7.85
N VAL A 172 -25.10 -27.45 -7.24
CA VAL A 172 -25.61 -27.30 -5.87
C VAL A 172 -24.48 -27.28 -4.85
N LEU A 173 -23.47 -28.13 -4.99
CA LEU A 173 -22.30 -28.14 -4.10
C LEU A 173 -21.49 -26.84 -4.20
N LEU A 174 -21.26 -26.34 -5.42
CA LEU A 174 -20.59 -25.05 -5.65
C LEU A 174 -21.39 -23.88 -5.07
N LEU A 175 -22.71 -23.90 -5.19
CA LEU A 175 -23.57 -22.89 -4.59
C LEU A 175 -23.48 -22.91 -3.06
N ILE A 176 -23.54 -24.09 -2.45
CA ILE A 176 -23.40 -24.23 -0.99
C ILE A 176 -22.02 -23.73 -0.55
N ALA A 177 -20.95 -24.11 -1.25
CA ALA A 177 -19.59 -23.64 -0.96
C ALA A 177 -19.48 -22.11 -1.08
N LEU A 178 -20.07 -21.51 -2.12
CA LEU A 178 -20.11 -20.05 -2.29
C LEU A 178 -20.89 -19.36 -1.17
N VAL A 179 -22.03 -19.91 -0.76
CA VAL A 179 -22.83 -19.37 0.35
C VAL A 179 -22.07 -19.45 1.67
N LEU A 180 -21.46 -20.60 1.99
CA LEU A 180 -20.64 -20.77 3.19
C LEU A 180 -19.42 -19.84 3.19
N TYR A 181 -18.78 -19.67 2.03
CA TYR A 181 -17.71 -18.70 1.85
C TYR A 181 -18.20 -17.28 2.13
N CYS A 182 -19.31 -16.86 1.53
CA CYS A 182 -19.89 -15.54 1.76
C CYS A 182 -20.26 -15.32 3.24
N ILE A 183 -20.84 -16.31 3.93
CA ILE A 183 -21.17 -16.23 5.35
C ILE A 183 -19.88 -16.07 6.17
N THR A 184 -18.87 -16.88 5.90
CA THR A 184 -17.60 -16.83 6.61
C THR A 184 -16.94 -15.45 6.44
N GLN A 185 -16.85 -14.96 5.20
CA GLN A 185 -16.23 -13.68 4.87
C GLN A 185 -16.96 -12.48 5.46
N ASN A 186 -18.30 -12.51 5.45
CA ASN A 186 -19.09 -11.38 5.92
C ASN A 186 -19.23 -11.36 7.45
N PHE A 187 -19.32 -12.51 8.12
CA PHE A 187 -19.68 -12.59 9.54
C PHE A 187 -18.59 -13.11 10.46
N ILE A 188 -17.67 -13.95 9.98
CA ILE A 188 -16.74 -14.71 10.82
C ILE A 188 -15.31 -14.16 10.69
N ALA A 189 -14.72 -14.30 9.51
CA ALA A 189 -13.33 -13.94 9.27
C ALA A 189 -13.12 -13.45 7.85
N ARG A 190 -12.37 -12.35 7.69
CA ARG A 190 -12.07 -11.74 6.39
C ARG A 190 -10.56 -11.56 6.19
N PRO A 191 -10.00 -11.93 5.03
CA PRO A 191 -8.62 -11.65 4.72
C PRO A 191 -8.45 -10.17 4.33
N TYR A 192 -7.36 -9.57 4.79
CA TYR A 192 -6.94 -8.21 4.44
C TYR A 192 -5.47 -8.24 3.99
N LEU A 193 -5.17 -7.49 2.92
CA LEU A 193 -3.79 -7.20 2.51
C LEU A 193 -3.31 -5.97 3.29
N ILE A 194 -2.06 -5.98 3.76
CA ILE A 194 -1.41 -4.84 4.40
C ILE A 194 -0.57 -4.09 3.36
N PRO A 195 -0.99 -2.89 2.91
CA PRO A 195 -0.32 -2.18 1.83
C PRO A 195 0.70 -1.13 2.32
N SER A 196 0.93 -1.00 3.63
CA SER A 196 1.77 0.04 4.22
C SER A 196 2.57 -0.43 5.43
N GLU A 197 3.67 0.28 5.70
CA GLU A 197 4.65 -0.04 6.74
C GLU A 197 4.25 0.41 8.15
N SER A 198 3.10 1.07 8.28
CA SER A 198 2.67 1.73 9.54
C SER A 198 2.51 0.79 10.75
N MET A 199 2.46 -0.52 10.51
CA MET A 199 2.38 -1.55 11.55
C MET A 199 3.65 -2.39 11.66
N GLU A 200 4.75 -1.99 11.00
CA GLU A 200 6.02 -2.68 11.15
C GLU A 200 6.61 -2.52 12.56
N PRO A 201 7.28 -3.56 13.09
CA PRO A 201 7.54 -4.87 12.46
C PRO A 201 6.40 -5.90 12.65
N THR A 202 5.32 -5.55 13.36
CA THR A 202 4.23 -6.49 13.65
C THR A 202 3.56 -7.01 12.39
N LEU A 203 3.19 -6.12 11.47
CA LEU A 203 2.64 -6.45 10.15
C LEU A 203 3.50 -5.78 9.08
N HIS A 204 3.98 -6.55 8.12
CA HIS A 204 4.84 -6.05 7.06
C HIS A 204 3.99 -5.57 5.89
N GLY A 205 4.32 -4.40 5.37
CA GLY A 205 3.63 -3.82 4.24
C GLY A 205 4.46 -2.72 3.61
N CYS A 206 4.41 -2.62 2.29
CA CYS A 206 5.09 -1.58 1.55
C CYS A 206 4.25 -1.17 0.34
N ARG A 207 4.45 0.08 -0.09
CA ARG A 207 3.77 0.61 -1.28
C ARG A 207 4.32 -0.09 -2.52
N GLY A 208 3.44 -0.77 -3.26
CA GLY A 208 3.81 -1.43 -4.52
C GLY A 208 4.45 -2.82 -4.39
N CYS A 209 4.53 -3.38 -3.18
CA CYS A 209 5.02 -4.74 -2.94
C CYS A 209 3.89 -5.68 -2.49
N THR A 210 4.21 -6.97 -2.29
CA THR A 210 3.28 -7.93 -1.67
C THR A 210 3.50 -7.97 -0.14
N GLY A 211 2.73 -7.18 0.60
CA GLY A 211 2.74 -7.21 2.06
C GLY A 211 2.01 -8.42 2.66
N ASP A 212 1.88 -8.42 3.98
CA ASP A 212 1.17 -9.48 4.71
C ASP A 212 -0.29 -9.59 4.29
N ARG A 213 -0.79 -10.83 4.26
CA ARG A 213 -2.25 -11.08 4.26
C ARG A 213 -2.67 -11.56 5.63
N ILE A 214 -3.45 -10.76 6.34
CA ILE A 214 -3.94 -11.09 7.67
C ILE A 214 -5.37 -11.63 7.61
N MET A 215 -5.71 -12.52 8.53
CA MET A 215 -7.07 -12.94 8.81
C MET A 215 -7.62 -12.16 10.00
N VAL A 216 -8.73 -11.46 9.75
CA VAL A 216 -9.40 -10.60 10.74
C VAL A 216 -10.62 -11.30 11.30
N ASP A 217 -10.66 -11.50 12.61
CA ASP A 217 -11.77 -12.08 13.38
C ASP A 217 -12.83 -11.01 13.66
N LYS A 218 -14.02 -11.19 13.08
CA LYS A 218 -15.16 -10.28 13.18
C LYS A 218 -16.16 -10.68 14.27
N VAL A 219 -15.90 -11.77 14.99
CA VAL A 219 -16.82 -12.33 15.99
C VAL A 219 -16.47 -11.82 17.38
N VAL A 220 -15.18 -11.71 17.71
CA VAL A 220 -14.71 -11.32 19.04
C VAL A 220 -15.37 -10.03 19.54
N PHE A 221 -15.40 -8.98 18.70
CA PHE A 221 -15.95 -7.68 19.09
C PHE A 221 -17.47 -7.57 19.01
N ARG A 222 -18.17 -8.67 18.73
CA ARG A 222 -19.63 -8.77 18.96
C ARG A 222 -19.95 -9.17 20.39
N LEU A 223 -18.96 -9.68 21.11
CA LEU A 223 -19.10 -10.27 22.45
C LEU A 223 -18.27 -9.52 23.50
N SER A 224 -17.22 -8.81 23.08
CA SER A 224 -16.36 -7.99 23.94
C SER A 224 -16.01 -6.66 23.28
N ASP A 225 -15.58 -5.69 24.07
CA ASP A 225 -15.01 -4.45 23.53
C ASP A 225 -13.51 -4.62 23.21
N PRO A 226 -12.94 -3.79 22.31
CA PRO A 226 -11.51 -3.77 22.04
C PRO A 226 -10.69 -3.35 23.27
N GLU A 227 -9.62 -4.11 23.54
CA GLU A 227 -8.76 -3.89 24.71
C GLU A 227 -7.39 -3.30 24.32
N PRO A 228 -6.71 -2.60 25.25
CA PRO A 228 -5.35 -2.11 25.03
C PRO A 228 -4.38 -3.22 24.61
N GLY A 229 -3.60 -2.95 23.57
CA GLY A 229 -2.64 -3.86 22.98
C GLY A 229 -3.17 -4.71 21.83
N GLU A 230 -4.48 -4.71 21.58
CA GLU A 230 -5.04 -5.43 20.43
C GLU A 230 -4.77 -4.70 19.11
N VAL A 231 -4.46 -5.47 18.06
CA VAL A 231 -4.34 -4.96 16.69
C VAL A 231 -5.67 -5.20 15.98
N VAL A 232 -6.31 -4.13 15.52
CA VAL A 232 -7.66 -4.18 14.96
C VAL A 232 -7.72 -3.51 13.60
N VAL A 233 -8.61 -4.01 12.76
CA VAL A 233 -8.99 -3.38 11.49
C VAL A 233 -10.27 -2.59 11.71
N PHE A 234 -10.33 -1.35 11.23
CA PHE A 234 -11.45 -0.45 11.42
C PHE A 234 -11.65 0.46 10.21
N LYS A 235 -12.87 0.98 10.06
CA LYS A 235 -13.17 2.01 9.07
C LYS A 235 -12.66 3.35 9.57
N GLY A 236 -11.81 4.01 8.79
CA GLY A 236 -11.37 5.38 9.08
C GLY A 236 -12.57 6.32 9.31
N PRO A 237 -12.60 7.07 10.42
CA PRO A 237 -13.58 8.14 10.60
C PRO A 237 -13.56 9.12 9.41
N PRO A 238 -14.67 9.82 9.10
CA PRO A 238 -14.71 10.78 7.99
C PRO A 238 -13.56 11.79 8.00
N GLU A 239 -13.10 12.19 9.18
CA GLU A 239 -11.99 13.14 9.39
C GLU A 239 -10.64 12.56 8.94
N TRP A 240 -10.53 11.23 8.80
CA TRP A 240 -9.32 10.51 8.40
C TRP A 240 -9.29 10.22 6.88
N ASN A 241 -10.34 10.57 6.15
CA ASN A 241 -10.51 10.21 4.73
C ASN A 241 -9.94 11.23 3.74
N GLY A 242 -9.13 12.20 4.18
CA GLY A 242 -8.67 13.32 3.34
C GLY A 242 -8.02 12.95 2.01
N ASN A 243 -7.41 11.75 1.92
CA ASN A 243 -6.73 11.25 0.74
C ASN A 243 -7.39 9.98 0.13
N TYR A 244 -8.54 9.56 0.64
CA TYR A 244 -9.22 8.36 0.16
C TYR A 244 -9.84 8.61 -1.22
N LYS A 245 -9.38 7.87 -2.23
CA LYS A 245 -10.01 7.82 -3.56
C LYS A 245 -10.74 6.49 -3.70
N SER A 246 -11.98 6.56 -4.14
CA SER A 246 -12.76 5.38 -4.48
C SER A 246 -12.03 4.54 -5.53
N ILE A 247 -11.96 3.24 -5.30
CA ILE A 247 -11.41 2.26 -6.25
C ILE A 247 -12.47 1.82 -7.27
N ARG A 248 -13.69 2.36 -7.19
CA ARG A 248 -14.79 2.02 -8.08
C ARG A 248 -14.66 2.76 -9.41
N SER A 249 -15.11 2.08 -10.46
CA SER A 249 -15.24 2.67 -11.79
C SER A 249 -16.22 3.84 -11.78
N SER A 250 -15.92 4.86 -12.57
CA SER A 250 -16.85 5.95 -12.87
C SER A 250 -18.07 5.48 -13.68
N ASN A 251 -17.98 4.33 -14.35
CA ASN A 251 -19.10 3.73 -15.07
C ASN A 251 -20.09 3.07 -14.09
N THR A 252 -21.36 3.46 -14.16
CA THR A 252 -22.39 2.99 -13.21
C THR A 252 -22.65 1.48 -13.28
N ALA A 253 -22.64 0.87 -14.46
CA ALA A 253 -22.86 -0.57 -14.62
C ALA A 253 -21.68 -1.37 -14.06
N VAL A 254 -20.45 -0.94 -14.38
CA VAL A 254 -19.22 -1.56 -13.84
C VAL A 254 -19.16 -1.40 -12.32
N ARG A 255 -19.48 -0.22 -11.79
CA ARG A 255 -19.55 0.03 -10.35
C ARG A 255 -20.56 -0.88 -9.65
N TYR A 256 -21.73 -1.11 -10.25
CA TYR A 256 -22.72 -2.03 -9.70
C TYR A 256 -22.18 -3.46 -9.62
N VAL A 257 -21.53 -3.94 -10.68
CA VAL A 257 -20.88 -5.26 -10.69
C VAL A 257 -19.76 -5.33 -9.65
N GLN A 258 -18.89 -4.32 -9.58
CA GLN A 258 -17.81 -4.25 -8.59
C GLN A 258 -18.36 -4.26 -7.16
N ASN A 259 -19.47 -3.57 -6.88
CA ASN A 259 -20.13 -3.61 -5.58
C ASN A 259 -20.68 -5.00 -5.25
N ALA A 260 -21.33 -5.66 -6.21
CA ALA A 260 -21.83 -7.02 -6.03
C ALA A 260 -20.69 -8.02 -5.79
N LEU A 261 -19.62 -7.94 -6.58
CA LEU A 261 -18.41 -8.75 -6.41
C LEU A 261 -17.71 -8.47 -5.08
N SER A 262 -17.83 -7.25 -4.56
CA SER A 262 -17.26 -6.90 -3.27
C SER A 262 -18.01 -7.49 -2.08
N PHE A 263 -19.33 -7.58 -2.17
CA PHE A 263 -20.16 -8.24 -1.18
C PHE A 263 -19.81 -9.74 -1.01
N ILE A 264 -19.48 -10.41 -2.12
CA ILE A 264 -19.03 -11.80 -2.10
C ILE A 264 -17.51 -11.96 -1.93
N GLY A 265 -16.78 -10.87 -1.64
CA GLY A 265 -15.35 -10.92 -1.31
C GLY A 265 -14.38 -11.08 -2.49
N VAL A 266 -14.87 -10.98 -3.73
CA VAL A 266 -14.03 -11.08 -4.95
C VAL A 266 -13.29 -9.77 -5.22
N VAL A 267 -13.92 -8.64 -4.93
CA VAL A 267 -13.32 -7.29 -5.07
C VAL A 267 -13.23 -6.62 -3.69
N PRO A 268 -12.15 -5.90 -3.37
CA PRO A 268 -12.09 -5.15 -2.10
C PRO A 268 -13.25 -4.15 -1.95
N PRO A 269 -13.67 -3.88 -0.69
CA PRO A 269 -14.70 -2.90 -0.40
C PRO A 269 -14.18 -1.50 -0.75
N ASP A 270 -15.09 -0.63 -1.15
CA ASP A 270 -14.77 0.78 -1.41
C ASP A 270 -14.82 1.57 -0.10
N GLU A 271 -13.90 1.22 0.81
CA GLU A 271 -13.82 1.79 2.14
C GLU A 271 -12.35 2.03 2.54
N ASN A 272 -12.11 3.01 3.40
CA ASN A 272 -10.80 3.27 3.99
C ASN A 272 -10.60 2.39 5.23
N ASP A 273 -10.31 1.11 5.00
CA ASP A 273 -10.04 0.14 6.06
C ASP A 273 -8.57 0.27 6.52
N LEU A 274 -8.37 0.58 7.80
CA LEU A 274 -7.08 0.81 8.42
C LEU A 274 -6.79 -0.25 9.47
N VAL A 275 -5.51 -0.56 9.70
CA VAL A 275 -5.06 -1.42 10.80
C VAL A 275 -4.14 -0.64 11.73
N LYS A 276 -4.46 -0.68 13.04
CA LYS A 276 -3.69 -0.02 14.12
C LYS A 276 -3.81 -0.81 15.42
N ARG A 277 -2.95 -0.49 16.39
CA ARG A 277 -3.02 -1.02 17.76
C ARG A 277 -3.84 -0.10 18.66
N VAL A 278 -4.70 -0.67 19.49
CA VAL A 278 -5.43 0.03 20.55
C VAL A 278 -4.44 0.40 21.66
N ILE A 279 -4.26 1.69 21.92
CA ILE A 279 -3.37 2.19 22.99
C ILE A 279 -4.17 2.57 24.22
N ALA A 280 -5.31 3.23 24.04
CA ALA A 280 -6.20 3.64 25.11
C ALA A 280 -7.68 3.51 24.70
N THR A 281 -8.53 3.23 25.68
CA THR A 281 -9.98 3.04 25.55
C THR A 281 -10.73 4.18 26.28
N GLY A 282 -12.06 4.24 26.13
CA GLY A 282 -12.91 5.24 26.76
C GLY A 282 -12.62 5.48 28.24
N GLY A 283 -12.57 6.74 28.65
CA GLY A 283 -12.28 7.17 30.01
C GLY A 283 -10.78 7.20 30.37
N GLN A 284 -9.91 6.56 29.59
CA GLN A 284 -8.46 6.64 29.81
C GLN A 284 -7.88 7.94 29.27
N THR A 285 -6.85 8.47 29.92
CA THR A 285 -6.11 9.65 29.48
C THR A 285 -4.77 9.25 28.88
N VAL A 286 -4.51 9.63 27.62
CA VAL A 286 -3.26 9.35 26.91
C VAL A 286 -2.47 10.64 26.69
N GLU A 287 -1.16 10.58 26.90
CA GLU A 287 -0.25 11.69 26.58
C GLU A 287 1.14 11.18 26.24
N CYS A 288 1.90 12.00 25.51
CA CYS A 288 3.33 11.78 25.35
C CYS A 288 4.11 13.06 25.64
N ARG A 289 5.22 12.92 26.39
CA ARG A 289 6.19 13.99 26.66
C ARG A 289 7.61 13.50 26.39
N PRO A 290 8.56 14.39 26.05
CA PRO A 290 9.94 13.99 25.79
C PRO A 290 10.64 13.27 26.95
N ASN A 291 10.32 13.65 28.18
CA ASN A 291 10.95 13.13 29.39
C ASN A 291 10.28 11.86 29.94
N THR A 292 8.96 11.70 29.78
CA THR A 292 8.21 10.54 30.31
C THR A 292 7.92 9.48 29.26
N GLY A 293 7.90 9.85 27.97
CA GLY A 293 7.43 9.01 26.87
C GLY A 293 5.91 8.90 26.85
N LEU A 294 5.40 7.88 26.14
CA LEU A 294 3.97 7.60 26.04
C LEU A 294 3.42 7.03 27.35
N THR A 295 2.37 7.66 27.87
CA THR A 295 1.72 7.25 29.12
C THR A 295 0.21 7.12 28.92
N VAL A 296 -0.40 6.22 29.68
CA VAL A 296 -1.85 6.12 29.84
C VAL A 296 -2.19 6.20 31.33
N ASN A 297 -3.10 7.09 31.70
CA ASN A 297 -3.44 7.42 33.08
C ASN A 297 -2.21 7.74 33.93
N GLY A 298 -1.22 8.43 33.34
CA GLY A 298 0.04 8.81 33.98
C GLY A 298 1.04 7.66 34.15
N LYS A 299 0.70 6.41 33.79
CA LYS A 299 1.63 5.27 33.80
C LYS A 299 2.31 5.15 32.44
N LYS A 300 3.65 5.15 32.43
CA LYS A 300 4.43 4.88 31.22
C LYS A 300 4.13 3.49 30.67
N LEU A 301 3.94 3.41 29.36
CA LEU A 301 3.68 2.15 28.68
C LEU A 301 4.95 1.31 28.54
N ASN A 302 4.77 -0.01 28.60
CA ASN A 302 5.77 -1.00 28.22
C ASN A 302 5.40 -1.56 26.84
N GLU A 303 6.17 -1.22 25.81
CA GLU A 303 5.80 -1.44 24.42
C GLU A 303 6.75 -2.43 23.72
N PRO A 304 6.74 -3.72 24.08
CA PRO A 304 7.70 -4.70 23.55
C PRO A 304 7.48 -5.06 22.07
N TYR A 305 6.41 -4.53 21.46
CA TYR A 305 6.12 -4.66 20.03
C TYR A 305 6.80 -3.58 19.19
N LEU A 306 7.45 -2.60 19.81
CA LEU A 306 8.24 -1.58 19.11
C LEU A 306 9.67 -2.06 18.92
N ASP A 307 10.19 -1.90 17.70
CA ASP A 307 11.56 -2.25 17.35
C ASP A 307 12.34 -0.99 16.93
N PRO A 308 13.33 -0.54 17.73
CA PRO A 308 14.18 0.60 17.40
C PRO A 308 14.93 0.48 16.08
N GLU A 309 15.23 -0.72 15.59
CA GLU A 309 15.87 -0.90 14.28
C GLU A 309 14.91 -0.52 13.15
N THR A 310 13.62 -0.81 13.32
CA THR A 310 12.56 -0.50 12.35
C THR A 310 12.12 0.97 12.45
N ILE A 311 11.86 1.49 13.65
CA ILE A 311 11.21 2.80 13.84
C ILE A 311 12.19 3.96 14.01
N GLY A 312 13.48 3.66 14.19
CA GLY A 312 14.54 4.62 14.45
C GLY A 312 14.68 5.04 15.92
N PRO A 313 15.70 5.84 16.23
CA PRO A 313 16.01 6.26 17.59
C PRO A 313 14.91 7.17 18.16
N ASN A 314 14.58 6.96 19.45
CA ASN A 314 13.62 7.82 20.14
C ASN A 314 14.27 9.11 20.64
N ILE A 315 14.68 9.98 19.72
CA ILE A 315 15.38 11.23 20.05
C ILE A 315 14.49 12.21 20.83
N ASP A 316 13.18 12.22 20.55
CA ASP A 316 12.23 13.20 21.10
C ASP A 316 11.34 12.63 22.22
N GLY A 317 11.61 11.39 22.67
CA GLY A 317 10.82 10.66 23.68
C GLY A 317 9.46 10.14 23.19
N CYS A 318 8.94 10.66 22.08
CA CYS A 318 7.61 10.35 21.54
C CYS A 318 7.60 9.67 20.16
N TRP A 319 8.76 9.41 19.55
CA TRP A 319 8.86 8.98 18.13
C TRP A 319 7.92 9.79 17.21
N GLY A 320 8.06 11.12 17.30
CA GLY A 320 7.14 12.10 16.78
C GLY A 320 7.01 13.28 17.74
N PHE A 321 5.91 14.02 17.65
CA PHE A 321 5.68 15.20 18.47
C PHE A 321 5.05 14.87 19.84
N PRO A 322 5.35 15.66 20.90
CA PRO A 322 4.63 15.60 22.16
C PRO A 322 3.14 15.93 21.97
N PHE A 323 2.26 15.22 22.67
CA PHE A 323 0.82 15.41 22.51
C PHE A 323 0.01 15.17 23.78
N GLY A 324 -1.21 15.68 23.82
CA GLY A 324 -2.14 15.50 24.93
C GLY A 324 -1.85 16.37 26.16
N PRO A 325 -2.53 16.15 27.29
CA PRO A 325 -3.34 14.97 27.58
C PRO A 325 -4.66 14.94 26.82
N ILE A 326 -5.05 13.75 26.34
CA ILE A 326 -6.36 13.49 25.74
C ILE A 326 -7.08 12.47 26.61
N THR A 327 -8.21 12.85 27.20
CA THR A 327 -9.15 11.88 27.75
C THR A 327 -9.97 11.29 26.61
N VAL A 328 -9.79 10.00 26.34
CA VAL A 328 -10.48 9.31 25.27
C VAL A 328 -11.99 9.28 25.58
N PRO A 329 -12.85 9.82 24.70
CA PRO A 329 -14.29 9.81 24.94
C PRO A 329 -14.83 8.38 25.08
N GLU A 330 -15.92 8.23 25.84
CA GLU A 330 -16.62 6.95 25.97
C GLU A 330 -17.02 6.38 24.61
N GLY A 331 -16.88 5.07 24.43
CA GLY A 331 -17.15 4.40 23.17
C GLY A 331 -16.17 4.73 22.04
N LYS A 332 -15.01 5.33 22.35
CA LYS A 332 -13.92 5.60 21.40
C LYS A 332 -12.59 5.00 21.84
N LEU A 333 -11.65 4.97 20.90
CA LEU A 333 -10.33 4.38 21.02
C LEU A 333 -9.27 5.39 20.56
N TRP A 334 -8.13 5.39 21.25
CA TRP A 334 -6.88 6.00 20.77
C TRP A 334 -6.03 4.92 20.12
N MET A 335 -5.73 5.09 18.84
CA MET A 335 -5.15 4.06 17.98
C MET A 335 -3.78 4.52 17.47
N MET A 336 -2.75 3.69 17.56
CA MET A 336 -1.42 4.02 17.05
C MET A 336 -0.84 2.89 16.21
N GLY A 337 -0.03 3.25 15.21
CA GLY A 337 0.79 2.30 14.47
C GLY A 337 2.00 1.86 15.30
N ASP A 338 2.49 0.66 15.02
CA ASP A 338 3.72 0.17 15.63
C ASP A 338 4.95 0.85 15.00
N ASN A 339 4.90 1.15 13.69
CA ASN A 339 5.90 2.00 13.07
C ASN A 339 5.57 3.47 13.36
N ARG A 340 6.02 3.93 14.53
CA ARG A 340 5.63 5.22 15.12
C ARG A 340 5.94 6.42 14.25
N THR A 341 7.04 6.38 13.51
CA THR A 341 7.52 7.46 12.66
C THR A 341 6.83 7.49 11.30
N HIS A 342 6.25 6.36 10.85
CA HIS A 342 5.61 6.20 9.53
C HIS A 342 4.13 5.80 9.63
N SER A 343 3.42 6.35 10.62
CA SER A 343 2.02 6.01 10.86
C SER A 343 1.11 7.25 10.95
N GLY A 344 0.22 7.38 9.97
CA GLY A 344 -0.94 8.28 10.02
C GLY A 344 -2.02 7.73 10.94
N ASP A 345 -1.82 7.86 12.24
CA ASP A 345 -2.72 7.35 13.28
C ASP A 345 -3.40 8.47 14.09
N SER A 346 -3.94 8.15 15.27
CA SER A 346 -4.64 9.12 16.12
C SER A 346 -3.86 10.41 16.35
N ARG A 347 -2.51 10.34 16.39
CA ARG A 347 -1.64 11.51 16.52
C ARG A 347 -1.72 12.41 15.29
N ALA A 348 -1.64 11.83 14.10
CA ALA A 348 -1.66 12.58 12.83
C ALA A 348 -3.03 13.20 12.53
N HIS A 349 -4.10 12.58 13.04
CA HIS A 349 -5.48 13.02 12.82
C HIS A 349 -6.06 13.83 13.96
N CYS A 350 -5.38 13.97 15.10
CA CYS A 350 -5.77 14.97 16.07
C CYS A 350 -5.52 16.36 15.48
N GLN A 351 -6.44 17.30 15.67
CA GLN A 351 -6.20 18.67 15.22
C GLN A 351 -5.27 19.40 16.19
N SER A 352 -4.21 19.99 15.64
CA SER A 352 -3.55 21.19 16.17
C SER A 352 -3.24 22.14 15.02
N ARG A 353 -4.14 22.18 14.02
CA ARG A 353 -4.07 23.19 12.97
C ARG A 353 -4.55 24.50 13.56
N ASP A 354 -3.79 25.56 13.32
CA ASP A 354 -3.94 26.94 13.80
C ASP A 354 -5.36 27.59 13.67
N ARG A 355 -6.38 26.89 13.17
CA ARG A 355 -7.73 27.43 12.97
C ARG A 355 -8.66 27.38 14.18
N ASP A 356 -8.57 26.35 15.02
CA ASP A 356 -9.54 26.17 16.13
C ASP A 356 -8.91 26.28 17.53
N ALA A 357 -7.57 26.30 17.63
CA ALA A 357 -6.89 26.65 18.86
C ALA A 357 -6.74 28.18 18.95
N GLY A 358 -7.82 28.87 19.28
CA GLY A 358 -7.68 30.25 19.74
C GLY A 358 -6.66 30.30 20.88
N LEU A 359 -5.64 31.16 20.79
CA LEU A 359 -4.59 31.57 21.75
C LEU A 359 -3.99 30.58 22.78
N ASP A 360 -4.39 29.30 22.80
CA ASP A 360 -4.09 28.30 23.83
C ASP A 360 -3.29 27.11 23.28
N VAL A 361 -2.82 27.18 22.02
CA VAL A 361 -1.65 26.39 21.66
C VAL A 361 -0.53 26.89 22.57
N ASP A 362 0.04 26.01 23.38
CA ASP A 362 1.27 26.32 24.09
C ASP A 362 2.40 26.36 23.07
N ILE A 363 2.44 27.44 22.27
CA ILE A 363 3.40 27.69 21.18
C ILE A 363 4.82 27.66 21.74
N GLU A 364 5.00 27.96 23.04
CA GLU A 364 6.27 27.83 23.74
C GLU A 364 6.66 26.38 24.00
N ARG A 365 5.71 25.46 24.23
CA ARG A 365 5.96 24.03 24.53
C ARG A 365 5.78 23.06 23.36
N LYS A 366 5.23 23.47 22.22
CA LYS A 366 5.03 22.62 21.00
C LYS A 366 4.29 21.30 21.29
N ILE A 367 3.24 21.35 22.10
CA ILE A 367 2.40 20.19 22.44
C ILE A 367 1.16 20.15 21.54
N TYR A 368 0.90 19.01 20.90
CA TYR A 368 -0.20 18.80 19.97
C TYR A 368 -1.39 18.08 20.63
N CYS A 369 -2.50 17.95 19.90
CA CYS A 369 -3.72 17.29 20.32
C CYS A 369 -4.34 17.87 21.62
N THR A 370 -4.26 19.19 21.83
CA THR A 370 -4.84 19.87 23.02
C THR A 370 -6.28 20.36 22.81
N GLY A 371 -6.80 20.26 21.59
CA GLY A 371 -8.16 20.65 21.22
C GLY A 371 -9.20 19.55 21.46
N ASP A 372 -10.15 19.41 20.55
CA ASP A 372 -11.24 18.44 20.67
C ASP A 372 -10.74 16.98 20.73
N PRO A 373 -11.01 16.23 21.81
CA PRO A 373 -10.61 14.83 21.95
C PRO A 373 -11.27 13.90 20.92
N ASN A 374 -12.30 14.34 20.20
CA ASN A 374 -13.04 13.51 19.24
C ASN A 374 -12.34 13.29 17.90
N ILE A 375 -11.48 14.23 17.47
CA ILE A 375 -11.00 14.26 16.08
C ILE A 375 -9.89 13.23 15.84
N GLY A 376 -9.04 13.00 16.85
CA GLY A 376 -8.01 11.97 16.82
C GLY A 376 -8.48 10.58 17.27
N THR A 377 -9.75 10.40 17.68
CA THR A 377 -10.22 9.14 18.26
C THR A 377 -11.16 8.38 17.32
N VAL A 378 -11.11 7.06 17.41
CA VAL A 378 -11.88 6.14 16.54
C VAL A 378 -13.07 5.59 17.32
N PRO A 379 -14.31 5.69 16.83
CA PRO A 379 -15.46 5.03 17.47
C PRO A 379 -15.28 3.51 17.52
N VAL A 380 -15.64 2.87 18.64
CA VAL A 380 -15.64 1.40 18.76
C VAL A 380 -16.53 0.77 17.68
N ALA A 381 -17.63 1.43 17.32
CA ALA A 381 -18.53 0.99 16.25
C ALA A 381 -17.87 0.94 14.85
N ASN A 382 -16.73 1.60 14.63
CA ASN A 382 -16.00 1.53 13.38
C ASN A 382 -15.09 0.29 13.29
N VAL A 383 -14.87 -0.42 14.39
CA VAL A 383 -14.01 -1.61 14.43
C VAL A 383 -14.67 -2.75 13.67
N ILE A 384 -13.96 -3.27 12.67
CA ILE A 384 -14.38 -4.39 11.82
C ILE A 384 -14.06 -5.72 12.50
N GLY A 385 -12.88 -5.82 13.12
CA GLY A 385 -12.44 -7.04 13.78
C GLY A 385 -10.99 -7.02 14.23
N LYS A 386 -10.57 -8.08 14.92
CA LYS A 386 -9.21 -8.26 15.45
C LYS A 386 -8.31 -8.96 14.43
N ALA A 387 -7.12 -8.42 14.17
CA ALA A 387 -6.10 -9.12 13.39
C ALA A 387 -5.57 -10.30 14.22
N ARG A 388 -5.82 -11.54 13.76
CA ARG A 388 -5.48 -12.76 14.52
C ARG A 388 -4.29 -13.51 13.97
N PHE A 389 -4.17 -13.60 12.64
CA PHE A 389 -3.23 -14.52 12.00
C PHE A 389 -2.70 -13.93 10.69
N ILE A 390 -1.42 -14.12 10.41
CA ILE A 390 -0.78 -13.80 9.13
C ILE A 390 -0.86 -15.07 8.26
N ALA A 391 -1.68 -15.03 7.21
CA ALA A 391 -1.92 -16.13 6.27
C ALA A 391 -1.02 -16.08 5.02
N TRP A 392 -0.27 -15.01 4.79
CA TRP A 392 0.72 -14.90 3.73
C TRP A 392 1.74 -13.81 4.08
N PRO A 393 3.03 -13.95 3.74
CA PRO A 393 3.66 -15.09 3.06
C PRO A 393 3.82 -16.34 3.96
N PRO A 394 4.04 -17.54 3.40
CA PRO A 394 4.20 -18.79 4.19
C PRO A 394 5.29 -18.72 5.25
N GLY A 395 6.39 -18.00 4.98
CA GLY A 395 7.48 -17.81 5.93
C GLY A 395 7.13 -16.96 7.15
N ARG A 396 6.00 -16.26 7.14
CA ARG A 396 5.50 -15.44 8.27
C ARG A 396 4.18 -15.95 8.84
N TRP A 397 3.82 -17.20 8.55
CA TRP A 397 2.62 -17.81 9.13
C TRP A 397 2.68 -17.83 10.66
N GLY A 398 1.67 -17.25 11.29
CA GLY A 398 1.63 -17.18 12.74
C GLY A 398 0.56 -16.24 13.27
N ALA A 399 0.32 -16.33 14.57
CA ALA A 399 -0.57 -15.42 15.26
C ALA A 399 0.03 -14.00 15.29
N VAL A 400 -0.82 -12.99 15.10
CA VAL A 400 -0.44 -11.59 15.30
C VAL A 400 -0.23 -11.37 16.80
N LYS A 401 0.97 -10.94 17.18
CA LYS A 401 1.33 -10.73 18.58
C LYS A 401 0.59 -9.52 19.16
N THR A 402 -0.15 -9.75 20.24
CA THR A 402 -0.82 -8.71 21.01
C THR A 402 -0.32 -8.75 22.45
N VAL A 403 0.21 -7.63 22.94
CA VAL A 403 0.64 -7.46 24.32
C VAL A 403 -0.03 -6.20 24.84
N ASN A 404 -0.67 -6.26 26.01
CA ASN A 404 -1.23 -5.08 26.64
C ASN A 404 -0.07 -4.20 27.15
N PRO A 405 0.13 -2.99 26.60
CA PRO A 405 1.27 -2.16 26.98
C PRO A 405 1.09 -1.46 28.32
N GLN A 406 -0.11 -1.53 28.91
CA GLN A 406 -0.44 -0.85 30.16
C GLN A 406 -0.16 -1.71 31.41
N THR A 407 0.12 -3.01 31.25
CA THR A 407 0.35 -3.95 32.37
C THR A 407 1.81 -4.04 32.75
#